data_AF-A0A963DXD4-F1
#
_entry.id   AF-A0A963DXD4-F1
#
_cell.length_a   1.000
_cell.length_b   1.000
_cell.length_c   1.000
_cell.angle_alpha   90.00
_cell.angle_beta   90.00
_cell.angle_gamma   90.00
#
_symmetry.space_group_name_H-M   'P 1'
#
loop_
_entity.id
_entity.type
_entity.pdbx_description
1 polymer ?
#
loop_
_entity_poly.entity_id
_entity_poly.type
_entity_poly.pdbx_seq_one_letter_code
_entity_poly.pdbx_strand_id
1 'polypeptide(L)'
;MYHATTTMSEPTQQAYLKAAKRALGLTWDEFAAQAGIHPRAFKTYRMPEHSQDHRPLPALARRSIDQLLAQHQQLMSKASNGA
;
A
#
# COMPACT_ATOMS: atom_id res chain seq x y z
N MET A 1 7.58 7.69 -37.57
CA MET A 1 7.02 6.48 -36.93
C MET A 1 7.82 6.18 -35.67
N TYR A 2 7.24 6.39 -34.50
CA TYR A 2 7.66 5.75 -33.25
C TYR A 2 6.38 5.46 -32.46
N HIS A 3 6.10 4.20 -32.22
CA HIS A 3 4.93 3.75 -31.47
C HIS A 3 5.09 4.13 -29.99
N ALA A 4 4.00 4.59 -29.37
CA ALA A 4 3.93 4.88 -27.95
C ALA A 4 4.20 3.61 -27.11
N THR A 5 5.10 3.72 -26.14
CA THR A 5 5.10 2.84 -24.96
C THR A 5 4.92 3.74 -23.75
N THR A 6 3.68 3.87 -23.29
CA THR A 6 3.42 4.36 -21.93
C THR A 6 4.13 3.39 -20.99
N THR A 7 5.34 3.74 -20.55
CA THR A 7 5.96 3.09 -19.40
C THR A 7 5.06 3.42 -18.22
N MET A 8 4.16 2.51 -17.90
CA MET A 8 3.53 2.45 -16.59
C MET A 8 4.67 2.19 -15.60
N SER A 9 5.36 3.25 -15.17
CA SER A 9 6.37 3.13 -14.12
C SER A 9 5.68 2.55 -12.90
N GLU A 10 6.09 1.35 -12.49
CA GLU A 10 5.61 0.72 -11.28
C GLU A 10 5.70 1.74 -10.14
N PRO A 11 4.60 1.98 -9.40
CA PRO A 11 4.60 2.97 -8.35
C PRO A 11 5.68 2.59 -7.32
N THR A 12 6.49 3.57 -6.92
CA THR A 12 7.49 3.36 -5.86
C THR A 12 6.82 2.77 -4.63
N GLN A 13 7.59 2.02 -3.81
CA GLN A 13 7.06 1.45 -2.57
C GLN A 13 6.35 2.49 -1.70
N GLN A 14 6.91 3.70 -1.62
CA GLN A 14 6.28 4.80 -0.90
C GLN A 14 4.94 5.21 -1.54
N ALA A 15 4.88 5.33 -2.87
CA ALA A 15 3.65 5.66 -3.58
C ALA A 15 2.57 4.58 -3.37
N TYR A 16 2.95 3.30 -3.46
CA TYR A 16 2.10 2.17 -3.15
C TYR A 16 1.51 2.26 -1.73
N LEU A 17 2.34 2.47 -0.71
CA LEU A 17 1.89 2.58 0.68
C LEU A 17 0.99 3.80 0.92
N LYS A 18 1.29 4.94 0.28
CA LYS A 18 0.45 6.15 0.34
C LYS A 18 -0.92 5.90 -0.31
N ALA A 19 -0.95 5.24 -1.46
CA ALA A 19 -2.20 4.90 -2.14
C ALA A 19 -3.04 3.93 -1.30
N ALA A 20 -2.43 2.87 -0.75
CA ALA A 20 -3.08 1.91 0.12
C ALA A 20 -3.72 2.59 1.36
N LYS A 21 -2.95 3.43 2.06
CA LYS A 21 -3.44 4.22 3.19
C LYS A 21 -4.65 5.08 2.81
N ARG A 22 -4.58 5.77 1.68
CA ARG A 22 -5.67 6.63 1.19
C ARG A 22 -6.93 5.81 0.88
N ALA A 23 -6.78 4.65 0.24
CA ALA A 23 -7.89 3.77 -0.07
C ALA A 23 -8.57 3.24 1.21
N LEU A 24 -7.78 2.87 2.22
CA LEU A 24 -8.29 2.36 3.49
C LEU A 24 -8.85 3.45 4.43
N GLY A 25 -8.55 4.74 4.17
CA GLY A 25 -8.95 5.85 5.04
C GLY A 25 -8.26 5.88 6.41
N LEU A 26 -7.13 5.18 6.57
CA LEU A 26 -6.46 5.00 7.87
C LEU A 26 -5.33 6.02 8.12
N THR A 27 -4.95 6.18 9.38
CA THR A 27 -3.66 6.75 9.77
C THR A 27 -2.51 5.77 9.50
N TRP A 28 -1.26 6.22 9.63
CA TRP A 28 -0.11 5.33 9.42
C TRP A 28 0.00 4.24 10.51
N ASP A 29 -0.32 4.57 11.75
CA ASP A 29 -0.27 3.64 12.87
C ASP A 29 -1.38 2.59 12.77
N GLU A 30 -2.60 3.01 12.45
CA GLU A 30 -3.71 2.08 12.18
C GLU A 30 -3.43 1.18 10.98
N PHE A 31 -2.85 1.73 9.91
CA PHE A 31 -2.49 0.93 8.74
C PHE A 31 -1.44 -0.13 9.09
N ALA A 32 -0.40 0.23 9.86
CA ALA A 32 0.59 -0.73 10.33
C ALA A 32 -0.06 -1.83 11.20
N ALA A 33 -0.92 -1.44 12.14
CA ALA A 33 -1.63 -2.37 13.02
C ALA A 33 -2.54 -3.33 12.23
N GLN A 34 -3.36 -2.81 11.31
CA GLN A 34 -4.28 -3.61 10.50
C GLN A 34 -3.55 -4.53 9.51
N ALA A 35 -2.38 -4.12 9.02
CA ALA A 35 -1.54 -4.96 8.17
C ALA A 35 -0.72 -6.00 8.97
N GLY A 36 -0.78 -5.98 10.31
CA GLY A 36 0.02 -6.86 11.16
C GLY A 36 1.53 -6.54 11.10
N ILE A 37 1.90 -5.31 10.77
CA ILE A 37 3.28 -4.86 10.63
C ILE A 37 3.65 -3.99 11.83
N HIS A 38 4.81 -4.26 12.44
CA HIS A 38 5.30 -3.45 13.55
C HIS A 38 5.49 -1.97 13.13
N PRO A 39 4.96 -0.96 13.86
CA PRO A 39 4.99 0.45 13.45
C PRO A 39 6.39 0.99 13.14
N ARG A 40 7.40 0.54 13.91
CA ARG A 40 8.80 0.93 13.70
C ARG A 40 9.37 0.44 12.37
N ALA A 41 9.01 -0.79 11.96
CA ALA A 41 9.40 -1.33 10.65
C ALA A 41 8.60 -0.66 9.54
N PHE A 42 7.32 -0.41 9.77
CA PHE A 42 6.47 0.28 8.80
C PHE A 42 6.98 1.70 8.47
N LYS A 43 7.55 2.40 9.47
CA LYS A 43 8.17 3.72 9.28
C LYS A 43 9.32 3.70 8.27
N THR A 44 10.14 2.65 8.25
CA THR A 44 11.26 2.54 7.29
C THR A 44 10.78 2.17 5.89
N TYR A 45 9.71 1.38 5.77
CA TYR A 45 9.12 1.02 4.48
C TYR A 45 8.50 2.21 3.76
N ARG A 46 7.91 3.17 4.49
CA ARG A 46 7.33 4.39 3.89
C ARG A 46 8.35 5.47 3.54
N MET A 47 9.65 5.26 3.80
CA MET A 47 10.68 6.23 3.46
C MET A 47 10.93 6.25 1.94
N PRO A 48 11.26 7.42 1.37
CA PRO A 48 11.67 7.51 -0.04
C PRO A 48 12.97 6.72 -0.24
N GLU A 49 13.19 6.23 -1.47
CA GLU A 49 14.33 5.35 -1.80
C GLU A 49 15.70 6.03 -1.57
N HIS A 50 15.77 7.35 -1.61
CA HIS A 50 16.99 8.13 -1.33
C HIS A 50 17.27 8.31 0.18
N SER A 51 16.39 7.85 1.07
CA SER A 51 16.60 7.98 2.51
C SER A 51 17.52 6.88 3.06
N GLN A 52 18.41 7.23 3.98
CA GLN A 52 19.28 6.26 4.67
C GLN A 52 18.47 5.21 5.48
N ASP A 53 17.29 5.60 5.93
CA ASP A 53 16.37 4.73 6.67
C ASP A 53 15.46 3.91 5.75
N HIS A 54 15.60 4.03 4.43
CA HIS A 54 14.82 3.22 3.50
C HIS A 54 15.12 1.73 3.74
N ARG A 55 14.04 0.95 3.85
CA ARG A 55 14.10 -0.50 3.87
C ARG A 55 13.10 -1.04 2.85
N PRO A 56 13.48 -2.06 2.06
CA PRO A 56 12.56 -2.71 1.15
C PRO A 56 11.45 -3.40 1.95
N LEU A 57 10.23 -3.33 1.44
CA LEU A 57 9.05 -3.97 1.99
C LEU A 57 9.16 -5.48 1.76
N PRO A 58 9.22 -6.32 2.81
CA PRO A 58 9.28 -7.76 2.64
C PRO A 58 8.04 -8.30 1.93
N ALA A 59 8.20 -9.37 1.15
CA ALA A 59 7.10 -9.99 0.42
C ALA A 59 5.91 -10.38 1.32
N LEU A 60 6.18 -10.84 2.54
CA LEU A 60 5.13 -11.14 3.53
C LEU A 60 4.32 -9.90 3.90
N ALA A 61 4.99 -8.79 4.22
CA ALA A 61 4.35 -7.53 4.57
C ALA A 61 3.56 -6.97 3.38
N ARG A 62 4.08 -7.11 2.15
CA ARG A 62 3.36 -6.74 0.92
C ARG A 62 2.05 -7.52 0.79
N ARG A 63 2.11 -8.85 0.93
CA ARG A 63 0.93 -9.73 0.87
C ARG A 63 -0.12 -9.35 1.92
N SER A 64 0.29 -9.07 3.16
CA SER A 64 -0.65 -8.64 4.21
C SER A 64 -1.40 -7.35 3.83
N ILE A 65 -0.71 -6.39 3.21
CA ILE A 65 -1.33 -5.14 2.74
C ILE A 65 -2.28 -5.41 1.56
N ASP A 66 -1.86 -6.24 0.59
CA ASP A 66 -2.69 -6.59 -0.55
C ASP A 66 -4.00 -7.28 -0.08
N GLN A 67 -3.91 -8.18 0.91
CA GLN A 67 -5.07 -8.84 1.52
C GLN A 67 -6.01 -7.85 2.22
N LEU A 68 -5.45 -6.91 3.00
CA LEU A 68 -6.23 -5.87 3.68
C LEU A 68 -7.01 -5.01 2.68
N LEU A 69 -6.37 -4.63 1.56
CA LEU A 69 -7.03 -3.87 0.49
C LEU A 69 -8.14 -4.67 -0.20
N ALA A 70 -7.90 -5.94 -0.51
CA ALA A 70 -8.89 -6.81 -1.13
C ALA A 70 -10.13 -6.96 -0.22
N GLN A 71 -9.92 -7.19 1.08
CA GLN A 71 -11.01 -7.25 2.05
C GLN A 71 -11.80 -5.94 2.13
N HIS A 72 -11.10 -4.80 2.14
CA HIS A 72 -11.76 -3.49 2.14
C HIS A 72 -12.61 -3.27 0.89
N GLN A 73 -12.11 -3.61 -0.30
CA GLN A 73 -12.86 -3.52 -1.55
C GLN A 73 -14.09 -4.42 -1.58
N GLN A 74 -13.98 -5.64 -1.04
CA GLN A 74 -15.12 -6.55 -0.90
C GLN A 74 -16.22 -5.99 0.00
N LEU A 75 -15.83 -5.39 1.13
CA LEU A 75 -16.77 -4.73 2.04
C LEU A 75 -17.49 -3.55 1.36
N MET A 76 -16.76 -2.70 0.64
CA MET A 76 -17.34 -1.58 -0.10
C MET A 76 -18.29 -2.06 -1.21
N SER A 77 -17.91 -3.11 -1.96
CA SER A 77 -18.73 -3.67 -3.04
C SER A 77 -20.01 -4.32 -2.51
N LYS A 78 -19.94 -4.99 -1.35
CA LYS A 78 -21.12 -5.57 -0.70
C LYS A 78 -22.05 -4.49 -0.16
N ALA A 79 -21.51 -3.39 0.37
CA ALA A 79 -22.29 -2.26 0.88
C ALA A 79 -23.09 -1.56 -0.24
N SER A 80 -22.57 -1.49 -1.46
CA SER A 80 -23.26 -0.87 -2.60
C SER A 80 -24.35 -1.74 -3.26
N ASN A 81 -24.29 -3.07 -3.10
CA ASN A 81 -25.17 -4.01 -3.82
C ASN A 81 -26.39 -4.48 -3.02
N GLY A 82 -26.63 -3.89 -1.84
CA GLY A 82 -27.72 -4.25 -0.93
C GLY A 82 -28.71 -3.11 -0.63
N ALA A 83 -28.72 -2.06 -1.45
CA ALA A 83 -29.65 -0.92 -1.37
C ALA A 83 -30.68 -0.97 -2.49
#